data_AF-A0A452IHE6-F1
#
_entry.id   AF-A0A452IHE6-F1
#
_cell.length_a   1.000
_cell.length_b   1.000
_cell.length_c   1.000
_cell.angle_alpha   90.00
_cell.angle_beta   90.00
_cell.angle_gamma   90.00
#
_symmetry.space_group_name_H-M   'P 1'
#
loop_
_entity.id
_entity.type
_entity.pdbx_description
1 polymer ?
#
loop_
_entity_poly.entity_id
_entity_poly.type
_entity_poly.pdbx_seq_one_letter_code
_entity_poly.pdbx_strand_id
1 'polypeptide(L)'
;LEAVAARLKDVSRKQDCAVIQSLVLTAKERVAKVLRCAGERGAALEDARKRAKQFSESRQLLLDWMDEVEQTLQIPGNAAMSQEEIKCQLAEHKEFQKLLHSKRPVYEATLRSGRLLRERAQLTEDVQLLEELLGELKERWDDVGGRAVERQHKLEESLLFSGKFTDALQALLDWLYRAEPQLCEEVPVAGDRDLVSDLMDKHRAFQKELGKRASCIKMLKRSVRDLTRGSSSVDSQWLQKQMEELSGRWDLICKLSISKQGRLEASLQQAEEFHTLVHSFLAHLAESEKTLRHGVFPEEEAALCECQSQLQVSTPTPQLELECITSLGEEILSACHPDSIVTIKSWITVAKSRFQEVLSWAQQQGERLQAQTARLAAEREEMGRLVDWIAAAEESLSLRDQETLPQWWGPAGRSPGSAPAHADSPAQEFMEELNRKQPDVEKVTKSCKRKLAPDHPGEAGHRRSVPHPTPMPMPSRAAPMFIPGVPVSEVEEFAHFDFGIWRKRYMQWISHRKSRILDVFRGIDRDQDGRISQREFIQSVLSSKFPTNVLEMSAVASIFDMNSDGFIDYYEFVSALQPSRDPLRRVADADQIQDEVWQSADLGTMTNGECS
;
A
#
# COMPACT_ATOMS: atom_id res chain seq x y z
N LEU A 1 -13.13 -99.93 -76.65
CA LEU A 1 -11.83 -100.65 -76.54
C LEU A 1 -12.03 -102.16 -76.52
N GLU A 2 -12.86 -102.71 -75.63
CA GLU A 2 -13.07 -104.16 -75.53
C GLU A 2 -13.62 -104.80 -76.81
N ALA A 3 -14.63 -104.19 -77.44
CA ALA A 3 -15.18 -104.67 -78.71
C ALA A 3 -14.14 -104.67 -79.85
N VAL A 4 -13.20 -103.71 -79.84
CA VAL A 4 -12.12 -103.63 -80.84
C VAL A 4 -11.01 -104.64 -80.54
N ALA A 5 -10.68 -104.83 -79.27
CA ALA A 5 -9.73 -105.83 -78.80
C ALA A 5 -10.19 -107.27 -79.08
N ALA A 6 -11.48 -107.55 -78.88
CA ALA A 6 -12.10 -108.83 -79.21
C ALA A 6 -12.00 -109.12 -80.72
N ARG A 7 -12.39 -108.15 -81.55
CA ARG A 7 -12.27 -108.26 -83.01
C ARG A 7 -10.83 -108.43 -83.51
N LEU A 8 -9.86 -107.74 -82.90
CA LEU A 8 -8.44 -107.90 -83.24
C LEU A 8 -7.93 -109.28 -82.82
N LYS A 9 -8.34 -109.78 -81.65
CA LYS A 9 -7.97 -111.11 -81.17
C LYS A 9 -8.47 -112.24 -82.09
N ASP A 10 -9.64 -112.05 -82.71
CA ASP A 10 -10.24 -113.04 -83.63
C ASP A 10 -9.50 -113.17 -84.98
N VAL A 11 -8.73 -112.13 -85.38
CA VAL A 11 -8.04 -112.07 -86.68
C VAL A 11 -6.51 -112.19 -86.55
N SER A 12 -5.98 -112.31 -85.33
CA SER A 12 -4.53 -112.29 -85.03
C SER A 12 -3.93 -113.67 -84.72
N ARG A 13 -2.60 -113.82 -84.80
CA ARG A 13 -1.91 -115.06 -84.40
C ARG A 13 -1.88 -115.18 -82.87
N LYS A 14 -1.76 -116.42 -82.34
CA LYS A 14 -1.77 -116.69 -80.87
C LYS A 14 -0.78 -115.84 -80.06
N GLN A 15 0.39 -115.52 -80.63
CA GLN A 15 1.42 -114.70 -79.97
C GLN A 15 1.00 -113.22 -79.85
N ASP A 16 0.28 -112.69 -80.85
CA ASP A 16 -0.21 -111.31 -80.88
C ASP A 16 -1.38 -111.10 -79.92
N CYS A 17 -2.18 -112.15 -79.64
CA CYS A 17 -3.29 -112.08 -78.69
C CYS A 17 -2.86 -111.69 -77.27
N ALA A 18 -1.69 -112.15 -76.81
CA ALA A 18 -1.14 -111.79 -75.51
C ALA A 18 -0.69 -110.31 -75.47
N VAL A 19 -0.09 -109.83 -76.56
CA VAL A 19 0.31 -108.42 -76.72
C VAL A 19 -0.93 -107.51 -76.78
N ILE A 20 -1.96 -107.89 -77.54
CA ILE A 20 -3.24 -107.16 -77.61
C ILE A 20 -3.90 -107.08 -76.23
N GLN A 21 -3.92 -108.18 -75.46
CA GLN A 21 -4.46 -108.18 -74.10
C GLN A 21 -3.65 -107.29 -73.15
N SER A 22 -2.32 -107.35 -73.20
CA SER A 22 -1.43 -106.49 -72.40
C SER A 22 -1.65 -105.00 -72.72
N LEU A 23 -1.68 -104.62 -74.01
CA LEU A 23 -1.92 -103.25 -74.45
C LEU A 23 -3.30 -102.73 -74.02
N VAL A 24 -4.34 -103.58 -74.07
CA VAL A 24 -5.70 -103.21 -73.63
C VAL A 24 -5.76 -103.02 -72.12
N LEU A 25 -5.08 -103.85 -71.32
CA LEU A 25 -4.97 -103.67 -69.87
C LEU A 25 -4.24 -102.36 -69.55
N THR A 26 -3.08 -102.10 -70.17
CA THR A 26 -2.35 -100.84 -70.01
C THR A 26 -3.20 -99.63 -70.43
N ALA A 27 -3.97 -99.73 -71.52
CA ALA A 27 -4.88 -98.66 -71.94
C ALA A 27 -6.00 -98.42 -70.92
N LYS A 28 -6.59 -99.48 -70.35
CA LYS A 28 -7.60 -99.38 -69.27
C LYS A 28 -7.04 -98.70 -68.03
N GLU A 29 -5.86 -99.11 -67.56
CA GLU A 29 -5.20 -98.50 -66.40
C GLU A 29 -4.88 -97.03 -66.64
N ARG A 30 -4.39 -96.67 -67.83
CA ARG A 30 -4.12 -95.27 -68.21
C ARG A 30 -5.39 -94.44 -68.25
N VAL A 31 -6.48 -94.93 -68.83
CA VAL A 31 -7.79 -94.24 -68.84
C VAL A 31 -8.35 -94.11 -67.42
N ALA A 32 -8.27 -95.16 -66.60
CA ALA A 32 -8.69 -95.09 -65.20
C ALA A 32 -7.89 -94.06 -64.39
N LYS A 33 -6.56 -93.99 -64.61
CA LYS A 33 -5.70 -92.95 -64.03
C LYS A 33 -6.11 -91.55 -64.48
N VAL A 34 -6.38 -91.34 -65.78
CA VAL A 34 -6.83 -90.05 -66.31
C VAL A 34 -8.17 -89.65 -65.71
N LEU A 35 -9.15 -90.56 -65.63
CA LEU A 35 -10.46 -90.29 -65.04
C LEU A 35 -10.36 -89.96 -63.54
N ARG A 36 -9.53 -90.68 -62.79
CA ARG A 36 -9.25 -90.38 -61.38
C ARG A 36 -8.61 -89.00 -61.22
N CYS A 37 -7.55 -88.71 -61.97
CA CYS A 37 -6.89 -87.40 -61.94
C CYS A 37 -7.83 -86.25 -62.38
N ALA A 38 -8.69 -86.49 -63.37
CA ALA A 38 -9.70 -85.51 -63.79
C ALA A 38 -10.76 -85.27 -62.69
N GLY A 39 -11.18 -86.33 -61.99
CA GLY A 39 -12.09 -86.23 -60.85
C GLY A 39 -11.48 -85.48 -59.66
N GLU A 40 -10.24 -85.82 -59.29
CA GLU A 40 -9.48 -85.12 -58.23
C GLU A 40 -9.28 -83.64 -58.56
N ARG A 41 -8.89 -83.33 -59.81
CA ARG A 41 -8.77 -81.95 -60.29
C ARG A 41 -10.11 -81.22 -60.29
N GLY A 42 -11.19 -81.88 -60.71
CA GLY A 42 -12.54 -81.30 -60.70
C GLY A 42 -13.00 -80.94 -59.28
N ALA A 43 -12.79 -81.83 -58.30
CA ALA A 43 -13.11 -81.58 -56.90
C ALA A 43 -12.28 -80.41 -56.32
N ALA A 44 -10.98 -80.36 -56.62
CA ALA A 44 -10.10 -79.27 -56.18
C ALA A 44 -10.51 -77.92 -56.78
N LEU A 45 -10.89 -77.88 -58.07
CA LEU A 45 -11.37 -76.68 -58.74
C LEU A 45 -12.70 -76.19 -58.17
N GLU A 46 -13.65 -77.08 -57.89
CA GLU A 46 -14.94 -76.69 -57.29
C GLU A 46 -14.76 -76.16 -55.86
N ASP A 47 -13.86 -76.76 -55.08
CA ASP A 47 -13.52 -76.31 -53.73
C ASP A 47 -12.77 -74.96 -53.74
N ALA A 48 -11.87 -74.75 -54.71
CA ALA A 48 -11.25 -73.45 -54.94
C ALA A 48 -12.27 -72.38 -55.35
N ARG A 49 -13.19 -72.71 -56.27
CA ARG A 49 -14.29 -71.82 -56.71
C ARG A 49 -15.16 -71.37 -55.54
N LYS A 50 -15.54 -72.29 -54.65
CA LYS A 50 -16.34 -71.98 -53.45
C LYS A 50 -15.62 -71.04 -52.50
N ARG A 51 -14.34 -71.30 -52.21
CA ARG A 51 -13.53 -70.42 -51.35
C ARG A 51 -13.31 -69.05 -51.97
N ALA A 52 -13.01 -68.98 -53.26
CA ALA A 52 -12.83 -67.72 -53.99
C ALA A 52 -14.11 -66.89 -53.95
N LYS A 53 -15.27 -67.53 -54.18
CA LYS A 53 -16.58 -66.89 -54.06
C LYS A 53 -16.80 -66.34 -52.64
N GLN A 54 -16.59 -67.16 -51.61
CA GLN A 54 -16.76 -66.75 -50.21
C GLN A 54 -15.85 -65.56 -49.84
N PHE A 55 -14.59 -65.59 -50.26
CA PHE A 55 -13.67 -64.47 -50.06
C PHE A 55 -14.15 -63.21 -50.77
N SER A 56 -14.56 -63.31 -52.04
CA SER A 56 -15.02 -62.16 -52.81
C SER A 56 -16.27 -61.50 -52.21
N GLU A 57 -17.23 -62.29 -51.74
CA GLU A 57 -18.46 -61.79 -51.10
C GLU A 57 -18.15 -61.15 -49.75
N SER A 58 -17.33 -61.80 -48.91
CA SER A 58 -16.93 -61.26 -47.61
C SER A 58 -16.11 -59.98 -47.74
N ARG A 59 -15.24 -59.91 -48.75
CA ARG A 59 -14.45 -58.70 -49.08
C ARG A 59 -15.36 -57.56 -49.52
N GLN A 60 -16.29 -57.82 -50.44
CA GLN A 60 -17.20 -56.78 -50.94
C GLN A 60 -18.07 -56.21 -49.82
N LEU A 61 -18.69 -57.06 -49.01
CA LEU A 61 -19.50 -56.61 -47.87
C LEU A 61 -18.71 -55.77 -46.86
N LEU A 62 -17.42 -56.07 -46.69
CA LEU A 62 -16.56 -55.30 -45.80
C LEU A 62 -16.21 -53.95 -46.43
N LEU A 63 -15.88 -53.91 -47.72
CA LEU A 63 -15.62 -52.66 -48.45
C LEU A 63 -16.85 -51.75 -48.47
N ASP A 64 -18.04 -52.29 -48.75
CA ASP A 64 -19.29 -51.53 -48.74
C ASP A 64 -19.55 -50.92 -47.36
N TRP A 65 -19.34 -51.70 -46.28
CA TRP A 65 -19.45 -51.19 -44.92
C TRP A 65 -18.42 -50.09 -44.62
N MET A 66 -17.20 -50.19 -45.17
CA MET A 66 -16.16 -49.17 -44.99
C MET A 66 -16.53 -47.87 -45.69
N ASP A 67 -17.06 -47.95 -46.91
CA ASP A 67 -17.56 -46.79 -47.67
C ASP A 67 -18.69 -46.07 -46.90
N GLU A 68 -19.59 -46.82 -46.25
CA GLU A 68 -20.66 -46.26 -45.42
C GLU A 68 -20.10 -45.48 -44.21
N VAL A 69 -19.16 -46.07 -43.48
CA VAL A 69 -18.64 -45.43 -42.25
C VAL A 69 -17.67 -44.29 -42.53
N GLU A 70 -17.00 -44.28 -43.67
CA GLU A 70 -16.12 -43.19 -44.07
C GLU A 70 -16.85 -41.86 -44.24
N GLN A 71 -18.08 -41.90 -44.73
CA GLN A 71 -18.94 -40.73 -44.81
C GLN A 71 -19.26 -40.19 -43.41
N THR A 72 -19.49 -41.08 -42.44
CA THR A 72 -19.75 -40.68 -41.04
C THR A 72 -18.50 -40.18 -40.31
N LEU A 73 -17.31 -40.61 -40.75
CA LEU A 73 -16.04 -40.22 -40.15
C LEU A 73 -15.56 -38.83 -40.58
N GLN A 74 -16.19 -38.21 -41.58
CA GLN A 74 -15.86 -36.85 -41.98
C GLN A 74 -15.91 -35.90 -40.79
N ILE A 75 -14.74 -35.38 -40.43
CA ILE A 75 -14.59 -34.41 -39.35
C ILE A 75 -15.43 -33.19 -39.75
N PRO A 76 -16.46 -32.80 -38.97
CA PRO A 76 -17.16 -31.54 -39.21
C PRO A 76 -16.10 -30.45 -39.31
N GLY A 77 -16.03 -29.76 -40.45
CA GLY A 77 -15.00 -28.77 -40.68
C GLY A 77 -15.06 -27.71 -39.60
N ASN A 78 -14.10 -27.74 -38.67
CA ASN A 78 -13.69 -26.90 -37.53
C ASN A 78 -14.52 -25.67 -37.09
N ALA A 79 -15.79 -25.59 -37.44
CA ALA A 79 -16.56 -24.37 -37.42
C ALA A 79 -17.70 -24.60 -36.44
N ALA A 80 -17.32 -24.48 -35.16
CA ALA A 80 -18.17 -23.99 -34.09
C ALA A 80 -19.34 -24.85 -33.63
N MET A 81 -18.93 -26.00 -33.12
CA MET A 81 -19.72 -26.80 -32.19
C MET A 81 -19.55 -26.26 -30.77
N SER A 82 -20.62 -26.19 -29.98
CA SER A 82 -20.52 -25.85 -28.56
C SER A 82 -19.86 -26.95 -27.74
N GLN A 83 -19.44 -26.64 -26.52
CA GLN A 83 -18.79 -27.61 -25.64
C GLN A 83 -19.65 -28.86 -25.43
N GLU A 84 -20.97 -28.68 -25.33
CA GLU A 84 -21.95 -29.76 -25.16
C GLU A 84 -22.12 -30.55 -26.47
N GLU A 85 -22.16 -29.88 -27.61
CA GLU A 85 -22.18 -30.54 -28.93
C GLU A 85 -20.90 -31.35 -29.19
N ILE A 86 -19.72 -30.84 -28.81
CA ILE A 86 -18.45 -31.57 -28.90
C ILE A 86 -18.49 -32.82 -28.00
N LYS A 87 -19.03 -32.71 -26.77
CA LYS A 87 -19.21 -33.88 -25.88
C LYS A 87 -20.16 -34.91 -26.48
N CYS A 88 -21.26 -34.49 -27.10
CA CYS A 88 -22.19 -35.38 -27.80
C CYS A 88 -21.50 -36.09 -28.97
N GLN A 89 -20.78 -35.36 -29.82
CA GLN A 89 -19.99 -35.93 -30.92
C GLN A 89 -18.92 -36.92 -30.43
N LEU A 90 -18.27 -36.64 -29.30
CA LEU A 90 -17.32 -37.56 -28.68
C LEU A 90 -18.01 -38.84 -28.18
N ALA A 91 -19.23 -38.75 -27.66
CA ALA A 91 -20.02 -39.90 -27.24
C ALA A 91 -20.44 -40.76 -28.44
N GLU A 92 -20.93 -40.15 -29.52
CA GLU A 92 -21.23 -40.82 -30.78
C GLU A 92 -19.99 -41.52 -31.35
N HIS A 93 -18.84 -40.85 -31.33
CA HIS A 93 -17.59 -41.42 -31.79
C HIS A 93 -17.13 -42.63 -30.94
N LYS A 94 -17.37 -42.61 -29.62
CA LYS A 94 -17.11 -43.78 -28.76
C LYS A 94 -17.96 -44.99 -29.16
N GLU A 95 -19.21 -44.79 -29.55
CA GLU A 95 -20.04 -45.88 -30.08
C GLU A 95 -19.52 -46.39 -31.43
N PHE A 96 -19.08 -45.48 -32.32
CA PHE A 96 -18.41 -45.86 -33.56
C PHE A 96 -17.14 -46.69 -33.31
N GLN A 97 -16.30 -46.30 -32.35
CA GLN A 97 -15.11 -47.07 -31.98
C GLN A 97 -15.48 -48.49 -31.56
N LYS A 98 -16.53 -48.67 -30.74
CA LYS A 98 -17.02 -50.02 -30.37
C LYS A 98 -17.45 -50.81 -31.61
N LEU A 99 -18.14 -50.18 -32.55
CA LEU A 99 -18.53 -50.81 -33.82
C LEU A 99 -17.30 -51.24 -34.63
N LEU A 100 -16.29 -50.38 -34.78
CA LEU A 100 -15.05 -50.70 -35.48
C LEU A 100 -14.32 -51.91 -34.84
N HIS A 101 -14.23 -51.94 -33.50
CA HIS A 101 -13.67 -53.08 -32.78
C HIS A 101 -14.46 -54.37 -33.02
N SER A 102 -15.79 -54.29 -33.08
CA SER A 102 -16.64 -55.45 -33.37
C SER A 102 -16.47 -56.01 -34.79
N LYS A 103 -16.02 -55.17 -35.75
CA LYS A 103 -15.79 -55.57 -37.15
C LYS A 103 -14.40 -56.16 -37.39
N ARG A 104 -13.44 -55.92 -36.48
CA ARG A 104 -12.07 -56.44 -36.58
C ARG A 104 -11.97 -57.97 -36.79
N PRO A 105 -12.74 -58.83 -36.09
CA PRO A 105 -12.71 -60.27 -36.34
C PRO A 105 -13.16 -60.66 -37.76
N VAL A 106 -14.13 -59.92 -38.33
CA VAL A 106 -14.64 -60.14 -39.70
C VAL A 106 -13.56 -59.78 -40.71
N TYR A 107 -12.87 -58.65 -40.51
CA TYR A 107 -11.69 -58.27 -41.30
C TYR A 107 -10.59 -59.33 -41.23
N GLU A 108 -10.18 -59.75 -40.02
CA GLU A 108 -9.13 -60.74 -39.82
C GLU A 108 -9.48 -62.10 -40.42
N ALA A 109 -10.75 -62.52 -40.37
CA ALA A 109 -11.24 -63.72 -41.03
C ALA A 109 -11.21 -63.61 -42.56
N THR A 110 -11.67 -62.48 -43.11
CA THR A 110 -11.64 -62.21 -44.55
C THR A 110 -10.20 -62.22 -45.09
N LEU A 111 -9.29 -61.54 -44.39
CA LEU A 111 -7.87 -61.49 -44.72
C LEU A 111 -7.21 -62.87 -44.65
N ARG A 112 -7.53 -63.69 -43.63
CA ARG A 112 -7.08 -65.10 -43.55
C ARG A 112 -7.59 -65.92 -44.73
N SER A 113 -8.86 -65.77 -45.11
CA SER A 113 -9.43 -66.54 -46.22
C SER A 113 -8.76 -66.21 -47.57
N GLY A 114 -8.46 -64.93 -47.83
CA GLY A 114 -7.71 -64.53 -49.02
C GLY A 114 -6.26 -65.01 -49.01
N ARG A 115 -5.58 -65.02 -47.85
CA ARG A 115 -4.22 -65.60 -47.73
C ARG A 115 -4.20 -67.09 -48.04
N LEU A 116 -5.16 -67.86 -47.53
CA LEU A 116 -5.28 -69.29 -47.83
C LEU A 116 -5.57 -69.56 -49.31
N LEU A 117 -6.30 -68.66 -49.99
CA LEU A 117 -6.49 -68.73 -51.44
C LEU A 117 -5.18 -68.48 -52.18
N ARG A 118 -4.44 -67.45 -51.79
CA ARG A 118 -3.13 -67.10 -52.36
C ARG A 118 -2.15 -68.26 -52.23
N GLU A 119 -2.06 -68.89 -51.05
CA GLU A 119 -1.17 -70.04 -50.79
C GLU A 119 -1.48 -71.26 -51.66
N ARG A 120 -2.72 -71.40 -52.13
CA ARG A 120 -3.19 -72.53 -52.95
C ARG A 120 -3.22 -72.23 -54.44
N ALA A 121 -3.01 -70.97 -54.84
CA ALA A 121 -2.99 -70.56 -56.23
C ALA A 121 -1.73 -71.10 -56.93
N GLN A 122 -1.90 -71.59 -58.16
CA GLN A 122 -0.80 -72.16 -58.96
C GLN A 122 -0.38 -71.25 -60.11
N LEU A 123 -1.24 -70.32 -60.52
CA LEU A 123 -0.99 -69.37 -61.58
C LEU A 123 -0.41 -68.09 -60.99
N THR A 124 0.63 -67.55 -61.62
CA THR A 124 1.27 -66.31 -61.18
C THR A 124 0.31 -65.12 -61.24
N GLU A 125 -0.56 -65.06 -62.26
CA GLU A 125 -1.58 -64.01 -62.42
C GLU A 125 -2.58 -64.01 -61.24
N ASP A 126 -3.04 -65.19 -60.81
CA ASP A 126 -3.97 -65.32 -59.67
C ASP A 126 -3.30 -64.91 -58.35
N VAL A 127 -2.01 -65.23 -58.17
CA VAL A 127 -1.24 -64.84 -56.99
C VAL A 127 -1.11 -63.31 -56.92
N GLN A 128 -0.77 -62.66 -58.04
CA GLN A 128 -0.66 -61.20 -58.13
C GLN A 128 -2.01 -60.53 -57.84
N LEU A 129 -3.09 -61.00 -58.48
CA LEU A 129 -4.44 -60.46 -58.23
C LEU A 129 -4.85 -60.59 -56.77
N LEU A 130 -4.61 -61.76 -56.14
CA LEU A 130 -4.94 -61.96 -54.72
C LEU A 130 -4.09 -61.08 -53.79
N GLU A 131 -2.83 -60.81 -54.14
CA GLU A 131 -1.97 -59.86 -53.42
C GLU A 131 -2.51 -58.43 -53.51
N GLU A 132 -2.92 -57.99 -54.70
CA GLU A 132 -3.55 -56.68 -54.92
C GLU A 132 -4.84 -56.53 -54.10
N LEU A 133 -5.75 -57.50 -54.17
CA LEU A 133 -7.03 -57.47 -53.44
C LEU A 133 -6.84 -57.51 -51.92
N LEU A 134 -5.85 -58.25 -51.42
CA LEU A 134 -5.49 -58.27 -50.00
C LEU A 134 -4.84 -56.95 -49.56
N GLY A 135 -4.04 -56.33 -50.45
CA GLY A 135 -3.44 -55.02 -50.26
C GLY A 135 -4.51 -53.94 -50.13
N GLU A 136 -5.43 -53.86 -51.09
CA GLU A 136 -6.58 -52.94 -51.07
C GLU A 136 -7.38 -53.07 -49.77
N LEU A 137 -7.76 -54.30 -49.40
CA LEU A 137 -8.54 -54.54 -48.18
C LEU A 137 -7.81 -54.05 -46.92
N LYS A 138 -6.49 -54.25 -46.85
CA LYS A 138 -5.67 -53.79 -45.75
C LYS A 138 -5.55 -52.28 -45.72
N GLU A 139 -5.25 -51.65 -46.86
CA GLU A 139 -5.12 -50.20 -46.97
C GLU A 139 -6.42 -49.49 -46.57
N ARG A 140 -7.56 -49.95 -47.06
CA ARG A 140 -8.87 -49.40 -46.68
C ARG A 140 -9.11 -49.54 -45.17
N TRP A 141 -8.71 -50.65 -44.56
CA TRP A 141 -8.93 -50.89 -43.13
C TRP A 141 -8.07 -50.00 -42.26
N ASP A 142 -6.80 -49.86 -42.65
CA ASP A 142 -5.85 -48.97 -41.99
C ASP A 142 -6.30 -47.50 -42.14
N ASP A 143 -6.87 -47.12 -43.28
CA ASP A 143 -7.39 -45.77 -43.56
C ASP A 143 -8.63 -45.42 -42.72
N VAL A 144 -9.62 -46.32 -42.62
CA VAL A 144 -10.77 -46.17 -41.70
C VAL A 144 -10.30 -46.04 -40.25
N GLY A 145 -9.35 -46.88 -39.83
CA GLY A 145 -8.76 -46.81 -38.49
C GLY A 145 -8.02 -45.50 -38.23
N GLY A 146 -7.24 -45.04 -39.21
CA GLY A 146 -6.51 -43.76 -39.16
C GLY A 146 -7.45 -42.56 -39.04
N ARG A 147 -8.48 -42.48 -39.89
CA ARG A 147 -9.51 -41.44 -39.82
C ARG A 147 -10.26 -41.43 -38.50
N ALA A 148 -10.56 -42.60 -37.93
CA ALA A 148 -11.21 -42.69 -36.64
C ALA A 148 -10.36 -42.07 -35.52
N VAL A 149 -9.06 -42.40 -35.49
CA VAL A 149 -8.11 -41.83 -34.52
C VAL A 149 -7.95 -40.32 -34.73
N GLU A 150 -7.83 -39.86 -35.98
CA GLU A 150 -7.71 -38.44 -36.30
C GLU A 150 -8.95 -37.65 -35.85
N ARG A 151 -10.16 -38.17 -36.10
CA ARG A 151 -11.41 -37.56 -35.64
C ARG A 151 -11.47 -37.47 -34.12
N GLN A 152 -11.09 -38.55 -33.40
CA GLN A 152 -11.06 -38.54 -31.94
C GLN A 152 -10.12 -37.43 -31.42
N HIS A 153 -8.89 -37.39 -31.92
CA HIS A 153 -7.90 -36.39 -31.51
C HIS A 153 -8.42 -34.96 -31.74
N LYS A 154 -9.01 -34.69 -32.91
CA LYS A 154 -9.55 -33.35 -33.23
C LYS A 154 -10.72 -32.96 -32.31
N LEU A 155 -11.61 -33.89 -31.97
CA LEU A 155 -12.71 -33.64 -31.04
C LEU A 155 -12.19 -33.36 -29.62
N GLU A 156 -11.20 -34.12 -29.15
CA GLU A 156 -10.57 -33.91 -27.84
C GLU A 156 -9.80 -32.58 -27.76
N GLU A 157 -9.05 -32.23 -28.82
CA GLU A 157 -8.35 -30.95 -28.93
C GLU A 157 -9.32 -29.77 -28.94
N SER A 158 -10.42 -29.89 -29.69
CA SER A 158 -11.49 -28.87 -29.73
C SER A 158 -12.17 -28.71 -28.37
N LEU A 159 -12.45 -29.81 -27.67
CA LEU A 159 -13.02 -29.79 -26.32
C LEU A 159 -12.07 -29.09 -25.33
N LEU A 160 -10.78 -29.43 -25.39
CA LEU A 160 -9.76 -28.81 -24.54
C LEU A 160 -9.65 -27.30 -24.80
N PHE A 161 -9.66 -26.90 -26.07
CA PHE A 161 -9.65 -25.49 -26.45
C PHE A 161 -10.89 -24.75 -25.92
N SER A 162 -12.09 -25.30 -26.12
CA SER A 162 -13.33 -24.71 -25.62
C SER A 162 -13.33 -24.55 -24.11
N GLY A 163 -12.89 -25.56 -23.35
CA GLY A 163 -12.82 -25.48 -21.89
C GLY A 163 -11.84 -24.42 -21.40
N LYS A 164 -10.62 -24.38 -21.98
CA LYS A 164 -9.64 -23.31 -21.67
C LYS A 164 -10.16 -21.93 -22.00
N PHE A 165 -10.91 -21.80 -23.10
CA PHE A 165 -11.53 -20.55 -23.51
C PHE A 165 -12.58 -20.08 -22.50
N THR A 166 -13.49 -20.97 -22.07
CA THR A 166 -14.52 -20.64 -21.06
C THR A 166 -13.91 -20.30 -19.71
N ASP A 167 -12.88 -21.03 -19.28
CA ASP A 167 -12.17 -20.76 -18.02
C ASP A 167 -11.48 -19.39 -18.04
N ALA A 168 -10.82 -19.06 -19.16
CA ALA A 168 -10.15 -17.77 -19.32
C ALA A 168 -11.16 -16.60 -19.35
N LEU A 169 -12.30 -16.78 -20.02
CA LEU A 169 -13.40 -15.82 -20.03
C LEU A 169 -13.94 -15.58 -18.61
N GLN A 170 -14.24 -16.65 -17.88
CA GLN A 170 -14.77 -16.56 -16.51
C GLN A 170 -13.77 -15.92 -15.56
N ALA A 171 -12.49 -16.30 -15.62
CA ALA A 171 -11.45 -15.71 -14.78
C ALA A 171 -11.29 -14.19 -15.00
N LEU A 172 -11.49 -13.71 -16.23
CA LEU A 172 -11.51 -12.29 -16.54
C LEU A 172 -12.75 -11.59 -15.98
N LEU A 173 -13.94 -12.17 -16.14
CA LEU A 173 -15.17 -11.64 -15.56
C LEU A 173 -15.06 -11.54 -14.03
N ASP A 174 -14.64 -12.60 -13.35
CA ASP A 174 -14.46 -12.63 -11.90
C ASP A 174 -13.47 -11.56 -11.42
N TRP A 175 -12.39 -11.36 -12.18
CA TRP A 175 -11.46 -10.28 -11.86
C TRP A 175 -12.10 -8.91 -12.01
N LEU A 176 -12.86 -8.66 -13.08
CA LEU A 176 -13.57 -7.40 -13.27
C LEU A 176 -14.55 -7.14 -12.12
N TYR A 177 -15.34 -8.14 -11.73
CA TYR A 177 -16.26 -8.03 -10.59
C TYR A 177 -15.56 -7.69 -9.27
N ARG A 178 -14.33 -8.21 -9.05
CA ARG A 178 -13.53 -7.86 -7.85
C ARG A 178 -12.87 -6.49 -7.94
N ALA A 179 -12.53 -6.03 -9.15
CA ALA A 179 -11.85 -4.76 -9.36
C ALA A 179 -12.80 -3.56 -9.31
N GLU A 180 -14.02 -3.70 -9.85
CA GLU A 180 -15.03 -2.65 -9.90
C GLU A 180 -15.29 -1.94 -8.55
N PRO A 181 -15.58 -2.64 -7.43
CA PRO A 181 -15.87 -1.98 -6.15
C PRO A 181 -14.67 -1.20 -5.59
N GLN A 182 -13.44 -1.57 -5.94
CA GLN A 182 -12.23 -0.86 -5.50
C GLN A 182 -12.00 0.44 -6.26
N LEU A 183 -12.65 0.62 -7.41
CA LEU A 183 -12.54 1.80 -8.26
C LEU A 183 -13.74 2.75 -8.14
N CYS A 184 -14.76 2.37 -7.37
CA CYS A 184 -15.99 3.12 -7.22
C CYS A 184 -15.74 4.55 -6.68
N GLU A 185 -16.66 5.45 -6.99
CA GLU A 185 -16.60 6.86 -6.54
C GLU A 185 -16.72 7.00 -5.02
N GLU A 186 -17.37 6.04 -4.37
CA GLU A 186 -17.55 6.00 -2.91
C GLU A 186 -16.27 5.63 -2.13
N VAL A 187 -15.24 5.09 -2.80
CA VAL A 187 -13.99 4.72 -2.12
C VAL A 187 -13.22 5.99 -1.77
N PRO A 188 -12.95 6.30 -0.49
CA PRO A 188 -12.25 7.52 -0.11
C PRO A 188 -10.81 7.50 -0.60
N VAL A 189 -10.36 8.63 -1.13
CA VAL A 189 -8.98 8.82 -1.63
C VAL A 189 -8.26 9.98 -0.94
N ALA A 190 -8.97 10.80 -0.17
CA ALA A 190 -8.40 11.95 0.51
C ALA A 190 -7.67 11.57 1.81
N GLY A 191 -6.68 12.36 2.18
CA GLY A 191 -5.87 12.11 3.37
C GLY A 191 -4.59 12.94 3.37
N ASP A 192 -3.66 12.54 4.21
CA ASP A 192 -2.31 13.09 4.29
C ASP A 192 -1.49 12.71 3.06
N ARG A 193 -0.46 13.52 2.80
CA ARG A 193 0.37 13.42 1.60
C ARG A 193 0.94 12.02 1.39
N ASP A 194 1.42 11.37 2.45
CA ASP A 194 2.07 10.06 2.35
C ASP A 194 1.05 8.97 2.02
N LEU A 195 -0.12 8.96 2.69
CA LEU A 195 -1.19 8.03 2.38
C LEU A 195 -1.68 8.17 0.93
N VAL A 196 -1.91 9.40 0.46
CA VAL A 196 -2.41 9.63 -0.91
C VAL A 196 -1.35 9.18 -1.94
N SER A 197 -0.06 9.43 -1.67
CA SER A 197 1.04 8.92 -2.49
C SER A 197 1.04 7.39 -2.57
N ASP A 198 0.89 6.70 -1.44
CA ASP A 198 0.79 5.23 -1.40
C ASP A 198 -0.41 4.70 -2.19
N LEU A 199 -1.57 5.38 -2.10
CA LEU A 199 -2.76 5.03 -2.87
C LEU A 199 -2.53 5.24 -4.38
N MET A 200 -1.80 6.28 -4.78
CA MET A 200 -1.41 6.50 -6.17
C MET A 200 -0.51 5.38 -6.69
N ASP A 201 0.47 4.92 -5.91
CA ASP A 201 1.35 3.81 -6.32
C ASP A 201 0.61 2.48 -6.44
N LYS A 202 -0.31 2.19 -5.51
CA LYS A 202 -1.22 1.04 -5.61
C LYS A 202 -2.08 1.10 -6.88
N HIS A 203 -2.63 2.27 -7.21
CA HIS A 203 -3.42 2.46 -8.43
C HIS A 203 -2.58 2.34 -9.71
N ARG A 204 -1.34 2.84 -9.69
CA ARG A 204 -0.37 2.65 -10.79
C ARG A 204 -0.06 1.17 -11.02
N ALA A 205 0.06 0.38 -9.96
CA ALA A 205 0.22 -1.07 -10.06
C ALA A 205 -1.02 -1.74 -10.68
N PHE A 206 -2.22 -1.31 -10.26
CA PHE A 206 -3.47 -1.76 -10.86
C PHE A 206 -3.55 -1.44 -12.37
N GLN A 207 -3.17 -0.24 -12.80
CA GLN A 207 -3.14 0.15 -14.23
C GLN A 207 -2.17 -0.72 -15.05
N LYS A 208 -1.02 -1.11 -14.48
CA LYS A 208 -0.10 -2.06 -15.13
C LYS A 208 -0.75 -3.42 -15.31
N GLU A 209 -1.50 -3.90 -14.32
CA GLU A 209 -2.24 -5.16 -14.40
C GLU A 209 -3.37 -5.10 -15.45
N LEU A 210 -4.10 -3.98 -15.49
CA LEU A 210 -5.08 -3.68 -16.52
C LEU A 210 -4.44 -3.75 -17.92
N GLY A 211 -3.30 -3.09 -18.12
CA GLY A 211 -2.55 -3.15 -19.38
C GLY A 211 -2.20 -4.57 -19.83
N LYS A 212 -1.79 -5.44 -18.90
CA LYS A 212 -1.51 -6.86 -19.19
C LYS A 212 -2.76 -7.61 -19.64
N ARG A 213 -3.88 -7.45 -18.91
CA ARG A 213 -5.16 -8.12 -19.24
C ARG A 213 -5.80 -7.67 -20.55
N ALA A 214 -5.51 -6.45 -21.02
CA ALA A 214 -5.98 -5.96 -22.31
C ALA A 214 -5.55 -6.88 -23.47
N SER A 215 -4.36 -7.49 -23.38
CA SER A 215 -3.88 -8.46 -24.37
C SER A 215 -4.72 -9.75 -24.37
N CYS A 216 -5.08 -10.26 -23.19
CA CYS A 216 -5.93 -11.44 -23.03
C CYS A 216 -7.31 -11.22 -23.65
N ILE A 217 -7.93 -10.06 -23.40
CA ILE A 217 -9.23 -9.72 -24.00
C ILE A 217 -9.14 -9.63 -25.53
N LYS A 218 -8.05 -9.07 -26.07
CA LYS A 218 -7.83 -9.05 -27.53
C LYS A 218 -7.71 -10.45 -28.12
N MET A 219 -7.01 -11.37 -27.46
CA MET A 219 -6.92 -12.77 -27.87
C MET A 219 -8.29 -13.45 -27.79
N LEU A 220 -9.02 -13.27 -26.69
CA LEU A 220 -10.35 -13.84 -26.49
C LEU A 220 -11.33 -13.35 -27.57
N LYS A 221 -11.35 -12.05 -27.87
CA LYS A 221 -12.14 -11.46 -28.97
C LYS A 221 -11.78 -12.05 -30.34
N ARG A 222 -10.52 -12.41 -30.60
CA ARG A 222 -10.12 -13.10 -31.84
C ARG A 222 -10.69 -14.51 -31.88
N SER A 223 -10.50 -15.28 -30.81
CA SER A 223 -11.03 -16.63 -30.68
C SER A 223 -12.55 -16.67 -30.84
N VAL A 224 -13.30 -15.74 -30.24
CA VAL A 224 -14.77 -15.65 -30.45
C VAL A 224 -15.11 -15.39 -31.91
N ARG A 225 -14.44 -14.46 -32.60
CA ARG A 225 -14.72 -14.21 -34.03
C ARG A 225 -14.45 -15.43 -34.91
N ASP A 226 -13.40 -16.18 -34.60
CA ASP A 226 -13.07 -17.40 -35.33
C ASP A 226 -14.10 -18.50 -35.06
N LEU A 227 -14.64 -18.58 -33.83
CA LEU A 227 -15.76 -19.46 -33.47
C LEU A 227 -17.08 -19.02 -34.14
N THR A 228 -17.46 -17.75 -34.09
CA THR A 228 -18.76 -17.29 -34.63
C THR A 228 -18.87 -17.42 -36.15
N ARG A 229 -17.75 -17.41 -36.88
CA ARG A 229 -17.74 -17.63 -38.35
C ARG A 229 -18.24 -19.00 -38.79
N GLY A 230 -18.32 -19.96 -37.87
CA GLY A 230 -18.69 -21.34 -38.17
C GLY A 230 -20.04 -21.84 -37.65
N SER A 231 -20.68 -21.12 -36.74
CA SER A 231 -21.56 -21.76 -35.74
C SER A 231 -23.05 -21.72 -36.06
N SER A 232 -23.79 -22.58 -35.33
CA SER A 232 -25.23 -22.46 -35.13
C SER A 232 -25.58 -21.13 -34.43
N SER A 233 -26.78 -20.60 -34.71
CA SER A 233 -27.13 -19.23 -34.30
C SER A 233 -27.29 -19.04 -32.78
N VAL A 234 -27.50 -20.10 -32.00
CA VAL A 234 -27.92 -20.00 -30.58
C VAL A 234 -26.72 -19.88 -29.64
N ASP A 235 -25.70 -20.72 -29.77
CA ASP A 235 -24.50 -20.63 -28.92
C ASP A 235 -23.59 -19.48 -29.32
N SER A 236 -23.61 -19.10 -30.60
CA SER A 236 -23.06 -17.81 -31.03
C SER A 236 -23.70 -16.64 -30.30
N GLN A 237 -25.00 -16.66 -30.05
CA GLN A 237 -25.67 -15.59 -29.29
C GLN A 237 -25.25 -15.59 -27.81
N TRP A 238 -25.11 -16.75 -27.17
CA TRP A 238 -24.64 -16.82 -25.78
C TRP A 238 -23.19 -16.32 -25.65
N LEU A 239 -22.27 -16.82 -26.48
CA LEU A 239 -20.87 -16.37 -26.51
C LEU A 239 -20.76 -14.87 -26.81
N GLN A 240 -21.57 -14.38 -27.76
CA GLN A 240 -21.64 -12.97 -28.10
C GLN A 240 -22.10 -12.14 -26.89
N LYS A 241 -23.17 -12.54 -26.20
CA LYS A 241 -23.65 -11.86 -24.98
C LYS A 241 -22.58 -11.83 -23.88
N GLN A 242 -21.88 -12.94 -23.65
CA GLN A 242 -20.81 -12.98 -22.66
C GLN A 242 -19.62 -12.10 -23.04
N MET A 243 -19.28 -12.04 -24.33
CA MET A 243 -18.23 -11.17 -24.84
C MET A 243 -18.63 -9.68 -24.78
N GLU A 244 -19.90 -9.37 -24.99
CA GLU A 244 -20.50 -8.04 -24.80
C GLU A 244 -20.48 -7.64 -23.33
N GLU A 245 -20.88 -8.52 -22.41
CA GLU A 245 -20.79 -8.29 -20.96
C GLU A 245 -19.35 -8.03 -20.51
N LEU A 246 -18.41 -8.88 -20.94
CA LEU A 246 -16.97 -8.71 -20.67
C LEU A 246 -16.46 -7.37 -21.22
N SER A 247 -16.86 -6.99 -22.44
CA SER A 247 -16.45 -5.73 -23.05
C SER A 247 -17.05 -4.52 -22.33
N GLY A 248 -18.34 -4.57 -21.99
CA GLY A 248 -19.03 -3.51 -21.27
C GLY A 248 -18.43 -3.27 -19.90
N ARG A 249 -18.16 -4.34 -19.13
CA ARG A 249 -17.46 -4.21 -17.84
C ARG A 249 -16.03 -3.73 -17.98
N TRP A 250 -15.30 -4.22 -18.98
CA TRP A 250 -13.95 -3.74 -19.26
C TRP A 250 -13.93 -2.23 -19.49
N ASP A 251 -14.83 -1.73 -20.34
CA ASP A 251 -14.93 -0.31 -20.64
C ASP A 251 -15.33 0.51 -19.40
N LEU A 252 -16.23 -0.02 -18.56
CA LEU A 252 -16.58 0.58 -17.26
C LEU A 252 -15.35 0.67 -16.35
N ILE A 253 -14.58 -0.41 -16.18
CA ILE A 253 -13.35 -0.42 -15.38
C ILE A 253 -12.32 0.57 -15.91
N CYS A 254 -12.16 0.68 -17.24
CA CYS A 254 -11.29 1.69 -17.82
C CYS A 254 -11.74 3.11 -17.45
N LYS A 255 -13.04 3.41 -17.54
CA LYS A 255 -13.59 4.71 -17.14
C LYS A 255 -13.40 4.99 -15.64
N LEU A 256 -13.75 4.03 -14.79
CA LEU A 256 -13.58 4.15 -13.34
C LEU A 256 -12.10 4.29 -12.94
N SER A 257 -11.19 3.59 -13.63
CA SER A 257 -9.75 3.71 -13.40
C SER A 257 -9.22 5.12 -13.72
N ILE A 258 -9.70 5.73 -14.81
CA ILE A 258 -9.37 7.12 -15.17
C ILE A 258 -9.99 8.10 -14.17
N SER A 259 -11.26 7.91 -13.79
CA SER A 259 -11.93 8.74 -12.77
C SER A 259 -11.16 8.69 -11.44
N LYS A 260 -10.82 7.48 -10.95
CA LYS A 260 -10.01 7.30 -9.74
C LYS A 260 -8.63 7.93 -9.83
N GLN A 261 -7.97 7.88 -11.00
CA GLN A 261 -6.68 8.55 -11.21
C GLN A 261 -6.83 10.07 -11.01
N GLY A 262 -7.81 10.70 -11.65
CA GLY A 262 -8.05 12.13 -11.51
C GLY A 262 -8.40 12.54 -10.08
N ARG A 263 -9.21 11.73 -9.38
CA ARG A 263 -9.53 11.94 -7.96
C ARG A 263 -8.30 11.84 -7.06
N LEU A 264 -7.43 10.86 -7.29
CA LEU A 264 -6.17 10.71 -6.54
C LEU A 264 -5.21 11.87 -6.81
N GLU A 265 -5.09 12.33 -8.06
CA GLU A 265 -4.24 13.47 -8.42
C GLU A 265 -4.73 14.77 -7.78
N ALA A 266 -6.03 15.05 -7.84
CA ALA A 266 -6.63 16.21 -7.16
C ALA A 266 -6.44 16.13 -5.65
N SER A 267 -6.64 14.95 -5.07
CA SER A 267 -6.41 14.73 -3.64
C SER A 267 -4.94 14.90 -3.24
N LEU A 268 -3.99 14.51 -4.09
CA LEU A 268 -2.56 14.67 -3.80
C LEU A 268 -2.21 16.16 -3.78
N GLN A 269 -2.68 16.92 -4.78
CA GLN A 269 -2.49 18.36 -4.82
C GLN A 269 -3.06 19.04 -3.57
N GLN A 270 -4.27 18.66 -3.16
CA GLN A 270 -4.90 19.20 -1.94
C GLN A 270 -4.09 18.86 -0.67
N ALA A 271 -3.58 17.64 -0.57
CA ALA A 271 -2.75 17.21 0.56
C ALA A 271 -1.39 17.94 0.60
N GLU A 272 -0.77 18.17 -0.56
CA GLU A 272 0.48 18.94 -0.69
C GLU A 272 0.28 20.43 -0.36
N GLU A 273 -0.83 21.02 -0.80
CA GLU A 273 -1.22 22.39 -0.46
C GLU A 273 -1.45 22.53 1.04
N PHE A 274 -2.24 21.64 1.64
CA PHE A 274 -2.48 21.62 3.08
C PHE A 274 -1.18 21.50 3.87
N HIS A 275 -0.31 20.55 3.50
CA HIS A 275 0.99 20.38 4.13
C HIS A 275 1.84 21.64 4.02
N THR A 276 1.95 22.23 2.81
CA THR A 276 2.75 23.44 2.59
C THR A 276 2.23 24.63 3.38
N LEU A 277 0.91 24.85 3.39
CA LEU A 277 0.26 25.93 4.16
C LEU A 277 0.51 25.76 5.65
N VAL A 278 0.30 24.56 6.20
CA VAL A 278 0.52 24.27 7.62
C VAL A 278 1.97 24.52 8.02
N HIS A 279 2.94 23.99 7.27
CA HIS A 279 4.36 24.17 7.60
C HIS A 279 4.82 25.63 7.47
N SER A 280 4.39 26.34 6.41
CA SER A 280 4.70 27.76 6.25
C SER A 280 4.12 28.59 7.41
N PHE A 281 2.87 28.33 7.79
CA PHE A 281 2.21 29.00 8.90
C PHE A 281 2.94 28.77 10.22
N LEU A 282 3.28 27.53 10.54
CA LEU A 282 4.00 27.20 11.77
C LEU A 282 5.40 27.84 11.83
N ALA A 283 6.11 27.93 10.70
CA ALA A 283 7.39 28.63 10.62
C ALA A 283 7.24 30.15 10.88
N HIS A 284 6.22 30.79 10.28
CA HIS A 284 5.93 32.20 10.54
C HIS A 284 5.54 32.46 12.01
N LEU A 285 4.77 31.55 12.62
CA LEU A 285 4.44 31.63 14.04
C LEU A 285 5.67 31.49 14.94
N ALA A 286 6.62 30.62 14.60
CA ALA A 286 7.86 30.46 15.36
C ALA A 286 8.71 31.75 15.33
N GLU A 287 8.84 32.41 14.17
CA GLU A 287 9.56 33.68 14.07
C GLU A 287 8.85 34.82 14.81
N SER A 288 7.52 34.85 14.74
CA SER A 288 6.69 35.79 15.49
C SER A 288 6.86 35.60 17.00
N GLU A 289 6.85 34.35 17.48
CA GLU A 289 7.08 34.01 18.88
C GLU A 289 8.47 34.48 19.36
N LYS A 290 9.51 34.24 18.55
CA LYS A 290 10.88 34.69 18.85
C LYS A 290 10.95 36.20 19.02
N THR A 291 10.33 36.94 18.11
CA THR A 291 10.27 38.41 18.14
C THR A 291 9.50 38.90 19.36
N LEU A 292 8.36 38.29 19.67
CA LEU A 292 7.54 38.66 20.82
C LEU A 292 8.18 38.32 22.17
N ARG A 293 8.95 37.22 22.27
CA ARG A 293 9.61 36.83 23.53
C ARG A 293 10.92 37.58 23.78
N HIS A 294 11.74 37.77 22.74
CA HIS A 294 13.12 38.24 22.86
C HIS A 294 13.37 39.60 22.19
N GLY A 295 12.34 40.26 21.66
CA GLY A 295 12.45 41.58 21.04
C GLY A 295 12.98 42.65 22.01
N VAL A 296 13.78 43.58 21.48
CA VAL A 296 14.31 44.72 22.22
C VAL A 296 13.17 45.70 22.53
N PHE A 297 13.02 46.09 23.79
CA PHE A 297 11.97 47.02 24.22
C PHE A 297 12.44 48.46 24.04
N PRO A 298 11.73 49.29 23.26
CA PRO A 298 12.06 50.70 23.16
C PRO A 298 11.79 51.43 24.48
N GLU A 299 12.72 52.27 24.91
CA GLU A 299 12.54 53.16 26.07
C GLU A 299 11.98 54.54 25.67
N GLU A 300 12.01 54.86 24.38
CA GLU A 300 11.53 56.13 23.82
C GLU A 300 10.04 56.07 23.42
N GLU A 301 9.29 57.11 23.75
CA GLU A 301 7.84 57.20 23.53
C GLU A 301 7.45 57.07 22.04
N ALA A 302 8.22 57.67 21.13
CA ALA A 302 7.99 57.57 19.69
C ALA A 302 8.16 56.14 19.16
N ALA A 303 9.20 55.43 19.61
CA ALA A 303 9.48 54.05 19.22
C ALA A 303 8.48 53.05 19.86
N LEU A 304 7.95 53.36 21.06
CA LEU A 304 6.86 52.59 21.68
C LEU A 304 5.56 52.70 20.87
N CYS A 305 5.19 53.90 20.42
CA CYS A 305 4.03 54.09 19.54
C CYS A 305 4.17 53.36 18.21
N GLU A 306 5.37 53.38 17.62
CA GLU A 306 5.66 52.66 16.37
C GLU A 306 5.52 51.14 16.56
N CYS A 307 6.12 50.57 17.62
CA CYS A 307 5.95 49.16 17.96
C CYS A 307 4.48 48.78 18.23
N GLN A 308 3.70 49.64 18.91
CA GLN A 308 2.27 49.40 19.13
C GLN A 308 1.47 49.34 17.82
N SER A 309 1.80 50.24 16.87
CA SER A 309 1.14 50.25 15.56
C SER A 309 1.49 49.01 14.74
N GLN A 310 2.75 48.56 14.77
CA GLN A 310 3.20 47.35 14.08
C GLN A 310 2.56 46.08 14.65
N LEU A 311 2.39 45.99 15.97
CA LEU A 311 1.67 44.88 16.63
C LEU A 311 0.19 44.80 16.21
N GLN A 312 -0.47 45.93 15.99
CA GLN A 312 -1.87 45.93 15.51
C GLN A 312 -1.98 45.49 14.05
N VAL A 313 -1.03 45.88 13.19
CA VAL A 313 -1.08 45.57 11.74
C VAL A 313 -0.61 44.14 11.43
N SER A 314 0.23 43.53 12.27
CA SER A 314 0.77 42.18 12.05
C SER A 314 -0.12 41.04 12.59
N THR A 315 -1.23 41.34 13.26
CA THR A 315 -2.17 40.34 13.80
C THR A 315 -3.23 39.77 12.83
N PRO A 316 -3.76 40.49 11.82
CA PRO A 316 -4.82 39.96 10.95
C PRO A 316 -4.33 39.00 9.86
N THR A 317 -3.07 39.11 9.41
CA THR A 317 -2.50 38.23 8.37
C THR A 317 -2.46 36.74 8.78
N PRO A 318 -1.94 36.35 9.95
CA PRO A 318 -1.95 34.95 10.38
C PRO A 318 -3.35 34.40 10.72
N GLN A 319 -4.35 35.26 10.96
CA GLN A 319 -5.73 34.81 11.15
C GLN A 319 -6.33 34.22 9.87
N LEU A 320 -6.13 34.92 8.75
CA LEU A 320 -6.62 34.48 7.44
C LEU A 320 -5.93 33.16 7.00
N GLU A 321 -4.63 33.02 7.25
CA GLU A 321 -3.91 31.77 6.96
C GLU A 321 -4.46 30.58 7.77
N LEU A 322 -4.80 30.78 9.05
CA LEU A 322 -5.41 29.74 9.89
C LEU A 322 -6.81 29.35 9.42
N GLU A 323 -7.61 30.31 8.95
CA GLU A 323 -8.91 30.06 8.35
C GLU A 323 -8.78 29.21 7.08
N CYS A 324 -7.82 29.54 6.20
CA CYS A 324 -7.51 28.75 5.01
C CYS A 324 -7.09 27.31 5.36
N ILE A 325 -6.19 27.13 6.33
CA ILE A 325 -5.75 25.81 6.81
C ILE A 325 -6.94 24.99 7.34
N THR A 326 -7.82 25.63 8.12
CA THR A 326 -8.99 24.97 8.70
C THR A 326 -9.99 24.58 7.62
N SER A 327 -10.29 25.48 6.67
CA SER A 327 -11.19 25.21 5.54
C SER A 327 -10.68 24.05 4.69
N LEU A 328 -9.41 24.10 4.27
CA LEU A 328 -8.80 23.07 3.44
C LEU A 328 -8.74 21.72 4.17
N GLY A 329 -8.42 21.74 5.47
CA GLY A 329 -8.42 20.54 6.29
C GLY A 329 -9.81 19.92 6.47
N GLU A 330 -10.86 20.73 6.62
CA GLU A 330 -12.26 20.27 6.67
C GLU A 330 -12.73 19.70 5.33
N GLU A 331 -12.31 20.30 4.21
CA GLU A 331 -12.56 19.77 2.87
C GLU A 331 -11.91 18.40 2.69
N ILE A 332 -10.64 18.21 3.08
CA ILE A 332 -9.98 16.90 3.06
C ILE A 332 -10.76 15.90 3.91
N LEU A 333 -11.18 16.29 5.13
CA LEU A 333 -11.92 15.44 6.07
C LEU A 333 -13.27 14.96 5.53
N SER A 334 -13.92 15.71 4.63
CA SER A 334 -15.23 15.35 4.06
C SER A 334 -15.21 14.04 3.26
N ALA A 335 -14.06 13.68 2.68
CA ALA A 335 -13.85 12.47 1.87
C ALA A 335 -12.60 11.69 2.31
N CYS A 336 -12.17 11.88 3.56
CA CYS A 336 -10.91 11.37 4.08
C CYS A 336 -10.94 9.86 4.34
N HIS A 337 -9.83 9.22 3.99
CA HIS A 337 -9.58 7.82 4.28
C HIS A 337 -9.43 7.63 5.80
N PRO A 338 -10.04 6.57 6.38
CA PRO A 338 -10.04 6.35 7.84
C PRO A 338 -8.66 6.45 8.50
N ASP A 339 -7.63 5.91 7.82
CA ASP A 339 -6.25 5.89 8.32
C ASP A 339 -5.61 7.28 8.47
N SER A 340 -6.16 8.32 7.84
CA SER A 340 -5.59 9.68 7.86
C SER A 340 -6.40 10.70 8.67
N ILE A 341 -7.64 10.37 9.04
CA ILE A 341 -8.56 11.28 9.74
C ILE A 341 -7.90 11.89 10.99
N VAL A 342 -7.21 11.06 11.78
CA VAL A 342 -6.55 11.47 13.03
C VAL A 342 -5.42 12.46 12.73
N THR A 343 -4.58 12.15 11.74
CA THR A 343 -3.44 12.98 11.34
C THR A 343 -3.91 14.35 10.87
N ILE A 344 -4.88 14.43 9.93
CA ILE A 344 -5.39 15.72 9.45
C ILE A 344 -6.00 16.55 10.59
N LYS A 345 -6.78 15.94 11.50
CA LYS A 345 -7.32 16.62 12.68
C LYS A 345 -6.22 17.12 13.62
N SER A 346 -5.17 16.34 13.81
CA SER A 346 -4.01 16.71 14.63
C SER A 346 -3.35 17.98 14.08
N TRP A 347 -3.03 18.03 12.79
CA TRP A 347 -2.44 19.20 12.14
C TRP A 347 -3.27 20.47 12.29
N ILE A 348 -4.60 20.38 12.07
CA ILE A 348 -5.52 21.51 12.29
C ILE A 348 -5.47 21.96 13.76
N THR A 349 -5.47 21.01 14.70
CA THR A 349 -5.44 21.29 16.13
C THR A 349 -4.13 21.96 16.55
N VAL A 350 -2.99 21.48 16.05
CA VAL A 350 -1.67 22.06 16.32
C VAL A 350 -1.58 23.48 15.78
N ALA A 351 -2.02 23.73 14.55
CA ALA A 351 -2.05 25.07 13.97
C ALA A 351 -2.89 26.04 14.82
N LYS A 352 -4.09 25.61 15.26
CA LYS A 352 -4.97 26.39 16.14
C LYS A 352 -4.31 26.69 17.49
N SER A 353 -3.74 25.68 18.15
CA SER A 353 -3.11 25.83 19.47
C SER A 353 -1.86 26.72 19.42
N ARG A 354 -0.98 26.52 18.43
CA ARG A 354 0.23 27.34 18.27
C ARG A 354 -0.11 28.80 17.97
N PHE A 355 -1.15 29.03 17.19
CA PHE A 355 -1.64 30.38 16.94
C PHE A 355 -2.16 31.06 18.22
N GLN A 356 -2.94 30.35 19.03
CA GLN A 356 -3.43 30.85 20.32
C GLN A 356 -2.28 31.19 21.29
N GLU A 357 -1.23 30.38 21.32
CA GLU A 357 -0.03 30.68 22.11
C GLU A 357 0.62 31.99 21.66
N VAL A 358 0.85 32.20 20.36
CA VAL A 358 1.43 33.44 19.82
C VAL A 358 0.54 34.65 20.12
N LEU A 359 -0.79 34.51 20.01
CA LEU A 359 -1.73 35.56 20.41
C LEU A 359 -1.60 35.92 21.89
N SER A 360 -1.43 34.94 22.78
CA SER A 360 -1.23 35.19 24.21
C SER A 360 0.06 35.97 24.47
N TRP A 361 1.14 35.66 23.74
CA TRP A 361 2.39 36.43 23.81
C TRP A 361 2.21 37.84 23.27
N ALA A 362 1.51 38.02 22.15
CA ALA A 362 1.22 39.34 21.59
C ALA A 362 0.41 40.20 22.56
N GLN A 363 -0.59 39.62 23.24
CA GLN A 363 -1.37 40.31 24.27
C GLN A 363 -0.49 40.73 25.46
N GLN A 364 0.32 39.82 26.00
CA GLN A 364 1.24 40.13 27.09
C GLN A 364 2.22 41.24 26.70
N GLN A 365 2.69 41.24 25.44
CA GLN A 365 3.54 42.33 24.94
C GLN A 365 2.79 43.64 24.80
N GLY A 366 1.55 43.62 24.31
CA GLY A 366 0.67 44.79 24.26
C GLY A 366 0.46 45.41 25.66
N GLU A 367 0.17 44.59 26.67
CA GLU A 367 0.00 45.02 28.05
C GLU A 367 1.30 45.63 28.62
N ARG A 368 2.45 45.02 28.34
CA ARG A 368 3.77 45.55 28.75
C ARG A 368 4.06 46.91 28.09
N LEU A 369 3.79 47.06 26.80
CA LEU A 369 3.97 48.31 26.08
C LEU A 369 3.02 49.40 26.59
N GLN A 370 1.77 49.07 26.86
CA GLN A 370 0.81 50.00 27.48
C GLN A 370 1.26 50.45 28.87
N ALA A 371 1.75 49.53 29.70
CA ALA A 371 2.27 49.85 31.02
C ALA A 371 3.50 50.79 30.94
N GLN A 372 4.43 50.56 30.01
CA GLN A 372 5.57 51.46 29.79
C GLN A 372 5.14 52.83 29.27
N THR A 373 4.21 52.87 28.31
CA THR A 373 3.66 54.12 27.79
C THR A 373 2.96 54.93 28.89
N ALA A 374 2.13 54.28 29.71
CA ALA A 374 1.48 54.91 30.86
C ALA A 374 2.48 55.40 31.91
N ARG A 375 3.57 54.65 32.13
CA ARG A 375 4.65 55.06 33.03
C ARG A 375 5.36 56.31 32.53
N LEU A 376 5.74 56.36 31.26
CA LEU A 376 6.38 57.54 30.67
C LEU A 376 5.44 58.75 30.69
N ALA A 377 4.14 58.55 30.42
CA ALA A 377 3.14 59.60 30.52
C ALA A 377 3.01 60.14 31.97
N ALA A 378 3.04 59.25 32.97
CA ALA A 378 3.02 59.64 34.38
C ALA A 378 4.31 60.38 34.80
N GLU A 379 5.48 59.93 34.35
CA GLU A 379 6.75 60.64 34.55
C GLU A 379 6.73 62.05 33.92
N ARG A 380 6.13 62.19 32.73
CA ARG A 380 5.92 63.48 32.05
C ARG A 380 4.95 64.39 32.82
N GLU A 381 3.84 63.85 33.32
CA GLU A 381 2.88 64.62 34.11
C GLU A 381 3.49 65.09 35.43
N GLU A 382 4.26 64.22 36.11
CA GLU A 382 4.97 64.58 37.34
C GLU A 382 6.01 65.68 37.10
N MET A 383 6.75 65.60 35.99
CA MET A 383 7.66 66.66 35.56
C MET A 383 6.91 67.96 35.25
N GLY A 384 5.77 67.88 34.56
CA GLY A 384 4.91 69.04 34.28
C GLY A 384 4.42 69.73 35.55
N ARG A 385 3.89 68.98 36.52
CA ARG A 385 3.45 69.52 37.82
C ARG A 385 4.59 70.19 38.58
N LEU A 386 5.81 69.64 38.50
CA LEU A 386 6.98 70.26 39.13
C LEU A 386 7.35 71.58 38.45
N VAL A 387 7.34 71.63 37.11
CA VAL A 387 7.58 72.86 36.34
C VAL A 387 6.53 73.92 36.64
N ASP A 388 5.25 73.56 36.67
CA ASP A 388 4.15 74.48 37.01
C ASP A 388 4.31 75.03 38.45
N TRP A 389 4.71 74.17 39.40
CA TRP A 389 5.00 74.59 40.77
C TRP A 389 6.21 75.53 40.85
N ILE A 390 7.31 75.23 40.13
CA ILE A 390 8.48 76.11 40.07
C ILE A 390 8.07 77.47 39.50
N ALA A 391 7.34 77.51 38.38
CA ALA A 391 6.88 78.75 37.77
C ALA A 391 6.00 79.57 38.73
N ALA A 392 5.08 78.92 39.45
CA ALA A 392 4.26 79.58 40.46
C ALA A 392 5.06 80.07 41.68
N ALA A 393 6.10 79.32 42.10
CA ALA A 393 6.99 79.70 43.19
C ALA A 393 7.88 80.90 42.79
N GLU A 394 8.40 80.92 41.57
CA GLU A 394 9.14 82.05 40.99
C GLU A 394 8.26 83.31 40.91
N GLU A 395 7.02 83.17 40.43
CA GLU A 395 6.05 84.27 40.40
C GLU A 395 5.75 84.79 41.82
N SER A 396 5.53 83.90 42.78
CA SER A 396 5.27 84.26 44.19
C SER A 396 6.46 84.97 44.85
N LEU A 397 7.69 84.55 44.54
CA LEU A 397 8.92 85.25 44.98
C LEU A 397 9.03 86.62 44.34
N SER A 398 8.77 86.74 43.04
CA SER A 398 8.83 88.01 42.32
C SER A 398 7.81 89.04 42.82
N LEU A 399 6.64 88.58 43.26
CA LEU A 399 5.61 89.41 43.90
C LEU A 399 6.04 89.88 45.30
N ARG A 400 6.74 89.03 46.07
CA ARG A 400 7.27 89.38 47.41
C ARG A 400 8.48 90.30 47.34
N ASP A 401 9.34 90.17 46.34
CA ASP A 401 10.44 91.12 46.12
C ASP A 401 9.94 92.54 45.78
N GLN A 402 8.69 92.67 45.31
CA GLN A 402 8.02 93.95 45.07
C GLN A 402 7.35 94.53 46.34
N GLU A 403 7.29 93.78 47.46
CA GLU A 403 6.79 94.30 48.74
C GLU A 403 7.83 95.22 49.38
N THR A 404 7.44 96.46 49.67
CA THR A 404 8.32 97.43 50.32
C THR A 404 8.65 96.98 51.75
N LEU A 405 9.95 96.82 52.06
CA LEU A 405 10.46 96.50 53.40
C LEU A 405 9.83 97.39 54.49
N PRO A 406 9.32 96.83 55.61
CA PRO A 406 8.79 97.61 56.72
C PRO A 406 9.86 98.52 57.36
N GLN A 407 9.55 99.81 57.54
CA GLN A 407 10.44 100.83 58.12
C GLN A 407 10.68 100.67 59.64
N TRP A 408 11.40 99.63 60.10
CA TRP A 408 11.72 99.42 61.52
C TRP A 408 13.23 99.39 61.87
N TRP A 409 14.06 100.21 61.22
CA TRP A 409 15.42 100.46 61.73
C TRP A 409 15.74 101.96 61.78
N GLY A 410 15.39 102.59 62.91
CA GLY A 410 15.89 103.89 63.35
C GLY A 410 16.86 103.72 64.53
N PRO A 411 17.86 104.61 64.70
CA PRO A 411 19.02 104.31 65.54
C PRO A 411 18.80 104.54 67.04
N ALA A 412 19.48 103.70 67.83
CA ALA A 412 19.90 103.87 69.22
C ALA A 412 18.82 103.81 70.33
N GLY A 413 18.86 102.70 71.08
CA GLY A 413 18.88 102.74 72.55
C GLY A 413 17.58 102.45 73.31
N ARG A 414 17.31 101.17 73.63
CA ARG A 414 17.00 100.71 75.00
C ARG A 414 16.84 99.18 75.08
N SER A 415 17.10 98.71 76.30
CA SER A 415 17.15 97.36 76.88
C SER A 415 16.07 96.34 76.50
N PRO A 416 16.34 95.04 76.79
CA PRO A 416 15.73 93.88 76.14
C PRO A 416 14.42 93.47 76.80
N GLY A 417 13.43 93.15 75.96
CA GLY A 417 12.16 92.61 76.39
C GLY A 417 11.15 92.74 75.25
N SER A 418 10.64 91.60 74.80
CA SER A 418 9.60 91.44 73.78
C SER A 418 9.94 91.98 72.38
N ALA A 419 10.71 91.20 71.61
CA ALA A 419 10.54 91.17 70.16
C ALA A 419 9.24 90.40 69.84
N PRO A 420 8.32 90.92 69.01
CA PRO A 420 7.20 90.14 68.54
C PRO A 420 7.72 89.07 67.56
N ALA A 421 7.31 87.83 67.78
CA ALA A 421 7.67 86.64 67.00
C ALA A 421 7.07 86.61 65.57
N HIS A 422 7.03 87.75 64.87
CA HIS A 422 6.32 87.91 63.60
C HIS A 422 7.20 88.32 62.41
N ALA A 423 8.53 88.42 62.57
CA ALA A 423 9.43 88.68 61.44
C ALA A 423 9.91 87.41 60.71
N ASP A 424 9.71 86.22 61.31
CA ASP A 424 10.18 84.95 60.74
C ASP A 424 9.11 84.16 59.96
N SER A 425 7.82 84.50 60.10
CA SER A 425 6.71 83.66 59.58
C SER A 425 6.73 83.44 58.05
N PRO A 426 6.77 84.46 57.18
CA PRO A 426 6.60 84.22 55.73
C PRO A 426 7.86 83.66 55.04
N ALA A 427 9.07 83.94 55.56
CA ALA A 427 10.31 83.35 55.04
C ALA A 427 10.46 81.90 55.49
N GLN A 428 10.09 81.61 56.73
CA GLN A 428 10.08 80.25 57.26
C GLN A 428 9.00 79.39 56.60
N GLU A 429 7.80 79.92 56.34
CA GLU A 429 6.73 79.23 55.59
C GLU A 429 7.16 78.85 54.16
N PHE A 430 7.91 79.71 53.47
CA PHE A 430 8.44 79.40 52.14
C PHE A 430 9.56 78.37 52.18
N MET A 431 10.47 78.44 53.16
CA MET A 431 11.51 77.42 53.38
C MET A 431 10.92 76.07 53.80
N GLU A 432 9.83 76.07 54.58
CA GLU A 432 9.07 74.88 54.93
C GLU A 432 8.35 74.29 53.71
N GLU A 433 7.77 75.12 52.84
CA GLU A 433 7.15 74.69 51.57
C GLU A 433 8.18 74.13 50.58
N LEU A 434 9.36 74.74 50.47
CA LEU A 434 10.50 74.22 49.71
C LEU A 434 10.95 72.85 50.25
N ASN A 435 11.12 72.72 51.56
CA ASN A 435 11.47 71.45 52.18
C ASN A 435 10.37 70.39 52.03
N ARG A 436 9.10 70.80 52.00
CA ARG A 436 7.95 69.90 51.74
C ARG A 436 7.92 69.40 50.29
N LYS A 437 8.44 70.20 49.34
CA LYS A 437 8.51 69.89 47.91
C LYS A 437 9.81 69.25 47.44
N GLN A 438 10.86 69.32 48.25
CA GLN A 438 12.11 68.58 48.08
C GLN A 438 11.94 67.09 47.71
N PRO A 439 11.04 66.29 48.33
CA PRO A 439 10.83 64.90 47.93
C PRO A 439 10.28 64.73 46.50
N ASP A 440 9.46 65.67 46.01
CA ASP A 440 8.94 65.65 44.63
C ASP A 440 10.09 65.92 43.63
N VAL A 441 10.97 66.89 43.94
CA VAL A 441 12.19 67.20 43.17
C VAL A 441 13.14 65.99 43.15
N GLU A 442 13.37 65.36 44.30
CA GLU A 442 14.21 64.16 44.41
C GLU A 442 13.62 62.97 43.66
N LYS A 443 12.30 62.80 43.67
CA LYS A 443 11.61 61.73 42.95
C LYS A 443 11.76 61.86 41.43
N VAL A 444 11.59 63.06 40.88
CA VAL A 444 11.76 63.33 39.43
C VAL A 444 13.24 63.23 39.02
N THR A 445 14.15 63.82 39.81
CA THR A 445 15.60 63.80 39.51
C THR A 445 16.24 62.42 39.70
N LYS A 446 15.70 61.56 40.56
CA LYS A 446 16.16 60.17 40.72
C LYS A 446 15.91 59.33 39.46
N SER A 447 14.83 59.58 38.74
CA SER A 447 14.59 58.94 37.43
C SER A 447 15.63 59.39 36.39
N CYS A 448 15.94 60.69 36.34
CA CYS A 448 16.98 61.23 35.46
C CYS A 448 18.40 60.74 35.80
N LYS A 449 18.76 60.68 37.10
CA LYS A 449 20.06 60.17 37.56
C LYS A 449 20.29 58.70 37.20
N ARG A 450 19.24 57.88 37.15
CA ARG A 450 19.33 56.49 36.67
C ARG A 450 19.59 56.39 35.17
N LYS A 451 19.10 57.33 34.36
CA LYS A 451 19.32 57.39 32.90
C LYS A 451 20.70 57.96 32.51
N LEU A 452 21.33 58.75 33.37
CA LEU A 452 22.62 59.43 33.15
C LEU A 452 23.85 58.67 33.67
N ALA A 453 23.69 57.48 34.26
CA ALA A 453 24.82 56.67 34.66
C ALA A 453 25.54 56.12 33.41
N PRO A 454 26.82 56.44 33.17
CA PRO A 454 27.52 55.95 32.00
C PRO A 454 27.82 54.46 32.17
N ASP A 455 27.46 53.67 31.14
CA ASP A 455 28.04 52.35 30.91
C ASP A 455 29.57 52.51 30.80
N HIS A 456 30.32 51.93 31.74
CA HIS A 456 31.73 51.65 31.57
C HIS A 456 32.07 50.19 31.93
N PRO A 457 32.96 49.55 31.14
CA PRO A 457 33.19 48.10 31.17
C PRO A 457 34.28 47.71 32.16
N GLY A 458 34.21 46.49 32.73
CA GLY A 458 35.39 45.82 33.31
C GLY A 458 35.16 44.98 34.57
N GLU A 459 35.03 43.68 34.36
CA GLU A 459 35.50 42.53 35.19
C GLU A 459 35.29 42.51 36.72
N ALA A 460 34.50 41.52 37.18
CA ALA A 460 35.03 40.34 37.87
C ALA A 460 33.92 39.30 38.09
N GLY A 461 34.20 38.05 37.73
CA GLY A 461 33.31 36.94 38.04
C GLY A 461 33.13 36.75 39.55
N HIS A 462 31.91 36.45 39.97
CA HIS A 462 31.59 35.36 40.88
C HIS A 462 30.09 35.07 40.78
N ARG A 463 29.78 33.82 40.44
CA ARG A 463 28.44 33.26 40.31
C ARG A 463 27.65 33.47 41.61
N ARG A 464 26.50 34.16 41.52
CA ARG A 464 25.35 33.96 42.41
C ARG A 464 24.06 34.00 41.59
N SER A 465 23.48 32.81 41.46
CA SER A 465 22.07 32.49 41.67
C SER A 465 21.02 33.38 41.00
N VAL A 466 20.51 32.89 39.88
CA VAL A 466 19.23 33.29 39.29
C VAL A 466 18.08 32.92 40.26
N PRO A 467 17.14 33.82 40.57
CA PRO A 467 15.88 33.45 41.19
C PRO A 467 14.98 32.75 40.15
N HIS A 468 14.57 31.54 40.51
CA HIS A 468 13.63 30.71 39.76
C HIS A 468 12.23 31.35 39.73
N PRO A 469 11.48 31.26 38.62
CA PRO A 469 10.07 31.64 38.57
C PRO A 469 9.24 30.68 39.43
N THR A 470 8.24 31.22 40.13
CA THR A 470 7.26 30.44 40.91
C THR A 470 6.30 29.71 39.95
N PRO A 471 6.06 28.40 40.11
CA PRO A 471 5.05 27.68 39.32
C PRO A 471 3.64 27.92 39.84
N MET A 472 2.68 28.11 38.93
CA MET A 472 1.24 28.00 39.19
C MET A 472 0.85 26.52 39.47
N PRO A 473 -0.24 26.25 40.23
CA PRO A 473 -0.51 24.93 40.78
C PRO A 473 -1.24 24.01 39.77
N MET A 474 -0.78 22.76 39.67
CA MET A 474 -1.46 21.65 39.01
C MET A 474 -1.89 20.60 40.07
N PRO A 475 -2.91 19.76 39.78
CA PRO A 475 -3.67 19.05 40.81
C PRO A 475 -2.90 17.89 41.45
N SER A 476 -3.23 17.68 42.73
CA SER A 476 -2.76 16.66 43.67
C SER A 476 -2.34 15.31 43.05
N ARG A 477 -1.08 14.94 43.27
CA ARG A 477 -0.56 13.59 43.00
C ARG A 477 0.15 13.07 44.25
N ALA A 478 -0.16 11.82 44.59
CA ALA A 478 0.10 11.16 45.87
C ALA A 478 1.58 11.13 46.29
N ALA A 479 1.80 11.17 47.61
CA ALA A 479 3.10 11.13 48.28
C ALA A 479 3.89 9.83 47.98
N PRO A 480 5.24 9.88 47.91
CA PRO A 480 6.05 8.68 47.73
C PRO A 480 6.13 7.86 49.01
N MET A 481 5.89 6.55 48.88
CA MET A 481 6.17 5.55 49.91
C MET A 481 7.68 5.35 50.07
N PHE A 482 8.17 5.46 51.31
CA PHE A 482 9.53 5.04 51.69
C PHE A 482 9.70 3.53 51.52
N ILE A 483 10.70 3.08 50.74
CA ILE A 483 11.10 1.67 50.66
C ILE A 483 12.39 1.48 51.48
N PRO A 484 12.39 0.71 52.59
CA PRO A 484 13.58 0.51 53.41
C PRO A 484 14.56 -0.47 52.75
N GLY A 485 15.84 -0.10 52.63
CA GLY A 485 16.94 -1.06 52.35
C GLY A 485 17.88 -0.72 51.19
N VAL A 486 17.73 0.43 50.51
CA VAL A 486 18.60 0.80 49.38
C VAL A 486 19.77 1.66 49.86
N PRO A 487 21.05 1.30 49.57
CA PRO A 487 22.21 2.07 50.00
C PRO A 487 22.25 3.46 49.36
N VAL A 488 22.67 4.47 50.14
CA VAL A 488 22.63 5.91 49.78
C VAL A 488 23.34 6.22 48.46
N SER A 489 24.35 5.43 48.08
CA SER A 489 25.07 5.57 46.79
C SER A 489 24.22 5.26 45.55
N GLU A 490 23.22 4.37 45.64
CA GLU A 490 22.32 4.08 44.52
C GLU A 490 21.23 5.14 44.35
N VAL A 491 20.93 5.90 45.43
CA VAL A 491 19.94 6.98 45.43
C VAL A 491 20.48 8.23 44.73
N GLU A 492 21.79 8.51 44.86
CA GLU A 492 22.45 9.62 44.16
C GLU A 492 22.62 9.35 42.65
N GLU A 493 22.95 8.11 42.22
CA GLU A 493 23.00 7.74 40.79
C GLU A 493 21.62 7.80 40.13
N PHE A 494 20.55 7.44 40.85
CA PHE A 494 19.18 7.50 40.34
C PHE A 494 18.66 8.94 40.18
N ALA A 495 19.17 9.91 40.93
CA ALA A 495 18.77 11.33 40.80
C ALA A 495 19.05 11.92 39.41
N HIS A 496 19.90 11.27 38.61
CA HIS A 496 20.23 11.64 37.24
C HIS A 496 19.73 10.64 36.18
N PHE A 497 18.79 9.76 36.54
CA PHE A 497 18.26 8.76 35.61
C PHE A 497 17.49 9.42 34.46
N ASP A 498 17.96 9.20 33.23
CA ASP A 498 17.31 9.62 31.99
C ASP A 498 16.97 8.39 31.13
N PHE A 499 15.67 8.23 30.86
CA PHE A 499 15.16 7.09 30.09
C PHE A 499 15.66 7.09 28.63
N GLY A 500 15.84 8.26 28.01
CA GLY A 500 16.37 8.39 26.66
C GLY A 500 17.81 7.90 26.54
N ILE A 501 18.65 8.22 27.54
CA ILE A 501 20.03 7.72 27.66
C ILE A 501 20.03 6.21 27.90
N TRP A 502 19.19 5.72 28.84
CA TRP A 502 19.04 4.29 29.10
C TRP A 502 18.61 3.51 27.85
N ARG A 503 17.57 3.99 27.14
CA ARG A 503 17.05 3.39 25.90
C ARG A 503 18.11 3.31 24.80
N LYS A 504 18.88 4.39 24.59
CA LYS A 504 19.98 4.39 23.60
C LYS A 504 21.02 3.32 23.92
N ARG A 505 21.44 3.20 25.18
CA ARG A 505 22.37 2.15 25.64
C ARG A 505 21.78 0.75 25.43
N TYR A 506 20.52 0.56 25.78
CA TYR A 506 19.84 -0.74 25.66
C TYR A 506 19.65 -1.16 24.20
N MET A 507 19.24 -0.25 23.32
CA MET A 507 19.11 -0.50 21.88
C MET A 507 20.45 -0.81 21.21
N GLN A 508 21.52 -0.10 21.59
CA GLN A 508 22.88 -0.42 21.14
C GLN A 508 23.31 -1.82 21.62
N TRP A 509 22.96 -2.19 22.86
CA TRP A 509 23.26 -3.52 23.41
C TRP A 509 22.50 -4.65 22.68
N ILE A 510 21.22 -4.46 22.37
CA ILE A 510 20.43 -5.41 21.56
C ILE A 510 21.07 -5.56 20.17
N SER A 511 21.42 -4.44 19.53
CA SER A 511 22.04 -4.41 18.20
C SER A 511 23.40 -5.12 18.16
N HIS A 512 24.26 -4.90 19.17
CA HIS A 512 25.55 -5.58 19.28
C HIS A 512 25.43 -7.10 19.42
N ARG A 513 24.31 -7.59 19.99
CA ARG A 513 24.01 -9.02 20.08
C ARG A 513 23.39 -9.60 18.81
N LYS A 514 23.18 -8.77 17.76
CA LYS A 514 22.46 -9.12 16.52
C LYS A 514 21.06 -9.70 16.78
N SER A 515 20.46 -9.38 17.92
CA SER A 515 19.12 -9.85 18.28
C SER A 515 18.07 -8.87 17.73
N ARG A 516 16.96 -9.37 17.18
CA ARG A 516 15.83 -8.50 16.83
C ARG A 516 15.08 -8.17 18.11
N ILE A 517 14.40 -7.02 18.14
CA ILE A 517 13.57 -6.60 19.29
C ILE A 517 12.51 -7.65 19.62
N LEU A 518 11.92 -8.27 18.59
CA LEU A 518 10.99 -9.38 18.75
C LEU A 518 11.62 -10.60 19.44
N ASP A 519 12.89 -10.90 19.16
CA ASP A 519 13.60 -12.02 19.77
C ASP A 519 13.91 -11.74 21.26
N VAL A 520 14.14 -10.47 21.60
CA VAL A 520 14.31 -10.02 22.99
C VAL A 520 13.00 -10.15 23.75
N PHE A 521 11.89 -9.66 23.19
CA PHE A 521 10.56 -9.78 23.81
C PHE A 521 10.19 -11.25 24.08
N ARG A 522 10.29 -12.11 23.07
CA ARG A 522 10.04 -13.56 23.21
C ARG A 522 11.02 -14.28 24.14
N GLY A 523 12.22 -13.74 24.33
CA GLY A 523 13.19 -14.28 25.27
C GLY A 523 12.84 -13.99 26.73
N ILE A 524 12.00 -12.96 26.95
CA ILE A 524 11.54 -12.53 28.26
C ILE A 524 10.16 -13.16 28.57
N ASP A 525 9.26 -13.19 27.60
CA ASP A 525 7.95 -13.88 27.63
C ASP A 525 8.15 -15.42 27.54
N ARG A 526 8.44 -16.05 28.68
CA ARG A 526 8.80 -17.48 28.76
C ARG A 526 7.61 -18.42 28.66
N ASP A 527 6.44 -17.96 29.10
CA ASP A 527 5.17 -18.69 29.07
C ASP A 527 4.36 -18.43 27.79
N GLN A 528 4.82 -17.52 26.93
CA GLN A 528 4.24 -17.21 25.61
C GLN A 528 2.79 -16.73 25.68
N ASP A 529 2.45 -16.04 26.76
CA ASP A 529 1.12 -15.48 26.94
C ASP A 529 0.95 -14.15 26.15
N GLY A 530 2.04 -13.67 25.54
CA GLY A 530 2.08 -12.47 24.72
C GLY A 530 2.22 -11.18 25.53
N ARG A 531 2.42 -11.28 26.85
CA ARG A 531 2.65 -10.17 27.78
C ARG A 531 3.88 -10.48 28.65
N ILE A 532 4.47 -9.45 29.23
CA ILE A 532 5.59 -9.61 30.16
C ILE A 532 5.23 -8.88 31.44
N SER A 533 5.18 -9.57 32.59
CA SER A 533 4.98 -8.85 33.85
C SER A 533 6.18 -7.93 34.15
N GLN A 534 5.95 -6.79 34.82
CA GLN A 534 7.04 -5.88 35.21
C GLN A 534 8.17 -6.62 35.96
N ARG A 535 7.82 -7.61 36.79
CA ARG A 535 8.77 -8.41 37.55
C ARG A 535 9.65 -9.28 36.65
N GLU A 536 9.06 -9.92 35.65
CA GLU A 536 9.79 -10.74 34.67
C GLU A 536 10.71 -9.89 33.80
N PHE A 537 10.25 -8.72 33.40
CA PHE A 537 11.06 -7.76 32.66
C PHE A 537 12.29 -7.33 33.47
N ILE A 538 12.07 -6.87 34.71
CA ILE A 538 13.15 -6.45 35.62
C ILE A 538 14.15 -7.59 35.86
N GLN A 539 13.66 -8.79 36.19
CA GLN A 539 14.53 -9.93 36.46
C GLN A 539 15.30 -10.40 35.22
N SER A 540 14.67 -10.40 34.05
CA SER A 540 15.30 -10.81 32.80
C SER A 540 16.40 -9.84 32.37
N VAL A 541 16.18 -8.52 32.51
CA VAL A 541 17.20 -7.52 32.16
C VAL A 541 18.34 -7.49 33.19
N LEU A 542 18.07 -7.62 34.49
CA LEU A 542 19.12 -7.68 35.53
C LEU A 542 19.96 -8.96 35.47
N SER A 543 19.36 -10.08 35.04
CA SER A 543 20.12 -11.32 34.78
C SER A 543 20.85 -11.29 33.43
N SER A 544 20.52 -10.33 32.57
CA SER A 544 21.29 -10.06 31.36
C SER A 544 22.59 -9.32 31.69
N LYS A 545 23.63 -9.48 30.86
CA LYS A 545 24.89 -8.73 30.99
C LYS A 545 24.75 -7.25 30.58
N PHE A 546 23.57 -6.66 30.69
CA PHE A 546 23.33 -5.26 30.42
C PHE A 546 23.59 -4.45 31.70
N PRO A 547 24.46 -3.42 31.67
CA PRO A 547 24.77 -2.62 32.84
C PRO A 547 23.58 -1.73 33.24
N THR A 548 22.83 -2.16 34.25
CA THR A 548 21.70 -1.43 34.86
C THR A 548 21.50 -1.88 36.32
N ASN A 549 20.67 -1.17 37.09
CA ASN A 549 20.35 -1.50 38.49
C ASN A 549 18.84 -1.63 38.72
N VAL A 550 18.44 -2.10 39.92
CA VAL A 550 17.03 -2.38 40.25
C VAL A 550 16.17 -1.12 40.23
N LEU A 551 16.70 0.02 40.67
CA LEU A 551 15.99 1.30 40.68
C LEU A 551 15.72 1.82 39.26
N GLU A 552 16.73 1.80 38.39
CA GLU A 552 16.57 2.13 36.97
C GLU A 552 15.52 1.20 36.34
N MET A 553 15.63 -0.11 36.56
CA MET A 553 14.70 -1.07 35.96
C MET A 553 13.27 -0.94 36.49
N SER A 554 13.09 -0.56 37.75
CA SER A 554 11.76 -0.24 38.31
C SER A 554 11.14 0.96 37.59
N ALA A 555 11.92 2.01 37.34
CA ALA A 555 11.45 3.18 36.58
C ALA A 555 11.19 2.83 35.11
N VAL A 556 12.08 2.06 34.46
CA VAL A 556 11.91 1.60 33.07
C VAL A 556 10.66 0.74 32.93
N ALA A 557 10.42 -0.20 33.84
CA ALA A 557 9.26 -1.08 33.78
C ALA A 557 7.95 -0.28 33.85
N SER A 558 7.88 0.75 34.69
CA SER A 558 6.72 1.66 34.73
C SER A 558 6.58 2.56 33.50
N ILE A 559 7.66 2.82 32.75
CA ILE A 559 7.60 3.58 31.49
C ILE A 559 7.14 2.71 30.33
N PHE A 560 7.52 1.43 30.34
CA PHE A 560 7.07 0.46 29.34
C PHE A 560 5.61 0.08 29.53
N ASP A 561 5.13 -0.04 30.77
CA ASP A 561 3.73 -0.29 31.10
C ASP A 561 2.91 1.02 31.02
N MET A 562 2.53 1.38 29.79
CA MET A 562 1.87 2.67 29.50
C MET A 562 0.46 2.76 30.09
N ASN A 563 -0.23 1.62 30.16
CA ASN A 563 -1.59 1.55 30.70
C ASN A 563 -1.62 1.28 32.21
N SER A 564 -0.45 1.06 32.84
CA SER A 564 -0.26 0.76 34.27
C SER A 564 -1.03 -0.47 34.75
N ASP A 565 -1.22 -1.48 33.89
CA ASP A 565 -1.92 -2.73 34.20
C ASP A 565 -1.01 -3.79 34.86
N GLY A 566 0.28 -3.50 35.01
CA GLY A 566 1.29 -4.36 35.62
C GLY A 566 1.98 -5.31 34.63
N PHE A 567 1.57 -5.27 33.36
CA PHE A 567 2.11 -6.07 32.26
C PHE A 567 2.60 -5.15 31.15
N ILE A 568 3.51 -5.68 30.31
CA ILE A 568 4.07 -4.98 29.17
C ILE A 568 3.79 -5.84 27.96
N ASP A 569 2.90 -5.39 27.09
CA ASP A 569 2.62 -6.10 25.83
C ASP A 569 3.68 -5.79 24.74
N TYR A 570 3.62 -6.54 23.63
CA TYR A 570 4.59 -6.38 22.55
C TYR A 570 4.56 -4.96 21.94
N TYR A 571 3.39 -4.35 21.88
CA TYR A 571 3.21 -3.03 21.30
C TYR A 571 3.77 -1.95 22.22
N GLU A 572 3.50 -2.01 23.52
CA GLU A 572 4.09 -1.15 24.55
C GLU A 572 5.62 -1.26 24.58
N PHE A 573 6.14 -2.49 24.52
CA PHE A 573 7.58 -2.77 24.48
C PHE A 573 8.27 -2.15 23.25
N VAL A 574 7.65 -2.30 22.07
CA VAL A 574 8.20 -1.74 20.83
C VAL A 574 8.03 -0.22 20.78
N SER A 575 6.93 0.33 21.27
CA SER A 575 6.67 1.77 21.26
C SER A 575 7.61 2.53 22.19
N ALA A 576 7.95 1.96 23.36
CA ALA A 576 8.95 2.53 24.26
C ALA A 576 10.38 2.51 23.67
N LEU A 577 10.75 1.45 22.92
CA LEU A 577 12.08 1.24 22.34
C LEU A 577 12.27 1.89 20.96
N GLN A 578 11.24 1.89 20.13
CA GLN A 578 11.18 2.44 18.78
C GLN A 578 9.96 3.36 18.62
N PRO A 579 9.98 4.56 19.23
CA PRO A 579 8.87 5.51 19.15
C PRO A 579 8.57 5.99 17.72
N SER A 580 9.43 5.75 16.73
CA SER A 580 9.24 6.14 15.33
C SER A 580 8.40 5.15 14.50
N ARG A 581 7.98 4.02 15.08
CA ARG A 581 7.25 2.96 14.38
C ARG A 581 5.83 2.72 14.89
N ASP A 582 5.35 3.57 15.78
CA ASP A 582 4.07 3.43 16.45
C ASP A 582 2.92 4.03 15.60
N PRO A 583 1.95 3.21 15.14
CA PRO A 583 0.78 3.68 14.39
C PRO A 583 -0.16 4.60 15.18
N LEU A 584 -0.16 4.55 16.52
CA LEU A 584 -0.93 5.44 17.40
C LEU A 584 -0.14 6.70 17.79
N ARG A 585 1.18 6.74 17.57
CA ARG A 585 1.96 7.98 17.66
C ARG A 585 1.68 8.95 16.51
N ARG A 586 0.87 8.57 15.51
CA ARG A 586 0.17 9.55 14.64
C ARG A 586 -0.75 10.51 15.41
N VAL A 587 -1.10 10.20 16.66
CA VAL A 587 -1.77 11.14 17.59
C VAL A 587 -0.77 12.14 18.21
N ALA A 588 0.50 11.76 18.34
CA ALA A 588 1.59 12.63 18.81
C ALA A 588 2.39 13.23 17.64
N ASP A 589 1.77 13.38 16.47
CA ASP A 589 2.27 14.29 15.44
C ASP A 589 2.47 15.68 16.05
N ALA A 590 1.70 16.11 17.06
CA ALA A 590 1.94 17.39 17.75
C ALA A 590 3.39 17.59 18.25
N ASP A 591 4.05 16.55 18.78
CA ASP A 591 5.43 16.65 19.27
C ASP A 591 6.47 16.50 18.14
N GLN A 592 6.15 15.72 17.10
CA GLN A 592 7.02 15.56 15.92
C GLN A 592 6.97 16.80 15.01
N ILE A 593 5.82 17.45 14.94
CA ILE A 593 5.61 18.77 14.32
C ILE A 593 6.40 19.82 15.09
N GLN A 594 6.35 19.81 16.42
CA GLN A 594 7.16 20.70 17.24
C GLN A 594 8.66 20.48 16.97
N ASP A 595 9.16 19.24 16.98
CA ASP A 595 10.58 18.95 16.69
C ASP A 595 11.00 19.34 15.25
N GLU A 596 10.15 19.16 14.24
CA GLU A 596 10.43 19.59 12.84
C GLU A 596 10.36 21.11 12.66
N VAL A 597 9.46 21.80 13.39
CA VAL A 597 9.37 23.27 13.45
C VAL A 597 10.59 23.86 14.16
N TRP A 598 11.07 23.23 15.23
CA TRP A 598 12.32 23.63 15.91
C TRP A 598 13.56 23.37 15.06
N GLN A 599 13.65 22.24 14.36
CA GLN A 599 14.79 21.94 13.47
C GLN A 599 14.83 22.85 12.23
N SER A 600 13.67 23.23 11.67
CA SER A 600 13.59 24.15 10.53
C SER A 600 13.91 25.60 10.91
N ALA A 601 13.56 26.02 12.14
CA ALA A 601 13.95 27.32 12.68
C ALA A 601 15.46 27.43 12.95
N ASP A 602 16.13 26.35 13.35
CA ASP A 602 17.59 26.33 13.54
C ASP A 602 18.36 26.32 12.21
N LEU A 603 17.89 25.61 11.18
CA LEU A 603 18.54 25.55 9.86
C LEU A 603 18.47 26.87 9.07
N GLY A 604 17.46 27.73 9.33
CA GLY A 604 17.32 29.05 8.72
C GLY A 604 18.36 30.09 9.18
N THR A 605 19.10 29.82 10.27
CA THR A 605 20.13 30.74 10.79
C THR A 605 21.55 30.47 10.27
N MET A 606 21.77 29.41 9.49
CA MET A 606 23.12 29.03 9.00
C MET A 606 23.39 29.25 7.50
N THR A 607 22.49 29.87 6.72
CA THR A 607 22.69 30.02 5.26
C THR A 607 22.76 31.45 4.71
N ASN A 608 22.86 32.47 5.56
CA ASN A 608 23.16 33.85 5.13
C ASN A 608 24.50 34.32 5.68
N GLY A 609 25.59 33.86 5.06
CA GLY A 609 26.92 34.34 5.38
C GLY A 609 28.02 33.55 4.70
N GLU A 610 28.11 33.62 3.37
CA GLU A 610 29.38 33.56 2.60
C GLU A 610 29.08 33.66 1.10
N CYS A 611 29.15 34.89 0.58
CA CYS A 611 29.49 35.12 -0.81
C CYS A 611 30.20 36.49 -0.90
N SER A 612 31.52 36.44 -0.89
CA SER A 612 32.42 37.44 -1.48
C SER A 612 33.25 36.73 -2.55
#